data_AF-A0A075X4H3-F1
#
_entry.id   AF-A0A075X4H3-F1
#
_cell.length_a   1.000
_cell.length_b   1.000
_cell.length_c   1.000
_cell.angle_alpha   90.00
_cell.angle_beta   90.00
_cell.angle_gamma   90.00
#
_symmetry.space_group_name_H-M   'P 1'
#
loop_
_entity.id
_entity.type
_entity.pdbx_description
1 polymer ?
#
loop_
_entity_poly.entity_id
_entity_poly.type
_entity_poly.pdbx_seq_one_letter_code
_entity_poly.pdbx_strand_id
1 'polypeptide(L)'
;GVPCTFGSPALVNNILDFDDGVVTRIKQAGFILLGKTATSELGSFPYTEPTGFPPARNPWNLEYTPGGSSGGAAAAVAAGLCAIAQGSDGGGSIRGPAACCGLVGIKPARGRVTHAPVGDRLSGIATNGPIARTVADAAALLDVMSGYVTGDPYWLSDPEPSFLVASKERIGRLRIAYGTAIPPIGTADGNCQQGVLQTVKLLEELGHTVEEKSPDFSGLVEPFQ
;
A
#
# COMPACT_ATOMS: atom_id res chain seq x y z
N GLY A 1 -12.14 -14.28 -15.23
CA GLY A 1 -13.42 -13.93 -15.89
C GLY A 1 -13.81 -12.45 -15.83
N VAL A 2 -12.97 -11.53 -15.36
CA VAL A 2 -13.22 -10.08 -15.36
C VAL A 2 -12.04 -9.40 -16.10
N PRO A 3 -12.28 -8.38 -16.95
CA PRO A 3 -11.19 -7.67 -17.62
C PRO A 3 -10.12 -7.14 -16.65
N CYS A 4 -8.85 -7.35 -16.99
CA CYS A 4 -7.69 -6.96 -16.20
C CYS A 4 -6.67 -6.23 -17.08
N THR A 5 -6.87 -4.92 -17.24
CA THR A 5 -6.12 -4.12 -18.21
C THR A 5 -4.79 -3.60 -17.70
N PHE A 6 -4.55 -3.65 -16.38
CA PHE A 6 -3.37 -3.05 -15.74
C PHE A 6 -3.13 -1.58 -16.13
N GLY A 7 -4.19 -0.84 -16.48
CA GLY A 7 -4.06 0.53 -16.97
C GLY A 7 -3.31 0.65 -18.30
N SER A 8 -3.25 -0.41 -19.11
CA SER A 8 -2.62 -0.38 -20.43
C SER A 8 -3.64 -0.65 -21.54
N PRO A 9 -3.73 0.20 -22.59
CA PRO A 9 -4.64 -0.02 -23.72
C PRO A 9 -4.40 -1.35 -24.43
N ALA A 10 -3.15 -1.81 -24.45
CA ALA A 10 -2.77 -3.10 -25.03
C ALA A 10 -3.47 -4.30 -24.37
N LEU A 11 -3.94 -4.13 -23.13
CA LEU A 11 -4.54 -5.18 -22.31
C LEU A 11 -6.05 -4.95 -22.09
N VAL A 12 -6.71 -4.09 -22.87
CA VAL A 12 -8.15 -3.80 -22.71
C VAL A 12 -9.02 -5.07 -22.78
N ASN A 13 -8.62 -6.04 -23.60
CA ASN A 13 -9.30 -7.33 -23.77
C ASN A 13 -8.66 -8.47 -22.96
N ASN A 14 -7.77 -8.16 -22.02
CA ASN A 14 -7.12 -9.17 -21.20
C ASN A 14 -8.10 -9.72 -20.15
N ILE A 15 -8.64 -10.92 -20.39
CA ILE A 15 -9.54 -11.62 -19.48
C ILE A 15 -8.84 -12.90 -19.04
N LEU A 16 -8.34 -12.89 -17.80
CA LEU A 16 -7.67 -14.05 -17.21
C LEU A 16 -8.68 -15.14 -16.82
N ASP A 17 -8.30 -16.39 -16.97
CA ASP A 17 -9.07 -17.59 -16.61
C ASP A 17 -8.80 -18.08 -15.18
N PHE A 18 -7.83 -17.48 -14.49
CA PHE A 18 -7.54 -17.70 -13.08
C PHE A 18 -7.73 -16.43 -12.24
N ASP A 19 -7.91 -16.63 -10.93
CA ASP A 19 -7.82 -15.55 -9.94
C ASP A 19 -6.39 -15.46 -9.39
N ASP A 20 -5.95 -14.25 -9.05
CA ASP A 20 -4.77 -14.05 -8.22
C ASP A 20 -5.02 -14.66 -6.82
N GLY A 21 -3.99 -15.19 -6.17
CA GLY A 21 -4.06 -15.87 -4.89
C GLY A 21 -4.62 -14.96 -3.79
N VAL A 22 -4.27 -13.67 -3.84
CA VAL A 22 -4.84 -12.68 -2.92
C VAL A 22 -6.34 -12.47 -3.14
N VAL A 23 -6.80 -12.49 -4.40
CA VAL A 23 -8.22 -12.37 -4.75
C VAL A 23 -8.98 -13.62 -4.32
N THR A 24 -8.37 -14.81 -4.50
CA THR A 24 -8.93 -16.08 -4.05
C THR A 24 -9.18 -16.07 -2.55
N ARG A 25 -8.19 -15.64 -1.74
CA ARG A 25 -8.34 -15.52 -0.29
C ARG A 25 -9.42 -14.53 0.12
N ILE A 26 -9.46 -13.35 -0.52
CA ILE A 26 -10.50 -12.33 -0.28
C ILE A 26 -11.90 -12.89 -0.56
N LYS A 27 -12.10 -13.63 -1.67
CA LYS A 27 -13.38 -14.28 -1.97
C LYS A 27 -13.75 -15.34 -0.94
N GLN A 28 -12.79 -16.18 -0.53
CA GLN A 28 -13.01 -17.24 0.47
C GLN A 28 -13.39 -16.68 1.84
N ALA A 29 -12.92 -15.48 2.18
CA ALA A 29 -13.32 -14.77 3.39
C ALA A 29 -14.74 -14.14 3.30
N GLY A 30 -15.45 -14.30 2.17
CA GLY A 30 -16.84 -13.88 2.00
C GLY A 30 -17.03 -12.46 1.46
N PHE A 31 -15.98 -11.83 0.92
CA PHE A 31 -16.11 -10.49 0.36
C PHE A 31 -16.86 -10.48 -0.97
N ILE A 32 -17.68 -9.43 -1.16
CA ILE A 32 -18.30 -9.10 -2.44
C ILE A 32 -17.35 -8.22 -3.24
N LEU A 33 -16.92 -8.68 -4.41
CA LEU A 33 -16.05 -7.90 -5.30
C LEU A 33 -16.88 -6.96 -6.17
N LEU A 34 -16.79 -5.65 -5.90
CA LEU A 34 -17.54 -4.63 -6.63
C LEU A 34 -17.01 -4.38 -8.05
N GLY A 35 -15.72 -4.60 -8.28
CA GLY A 35 -15.10 -4.37 -9.58
C GLY A 35 -13.59 -4.22 -9.52
N LYS A 36 -13.02 -3.63 -10.57
CA LYS A 36 -11.59 -3.32 -10.71
C LYS A 36 -11.39 -1.82 -10.64
N THR A 37 -10.42 -1.38 -9.84
CA THR A 37 -10.08 0.04 -9.70
C THR A 37 -9.02 0.45 -10.72
N ALA A 38 -9.02 1.72 -11.11
CA ALA A 38 -7.98 2.28 -11.98
C ALA A 38 -6.59 2.17 -11.31
N THR A 39 -5.57 1.94 -12.13
CA THR A 39 -4.15 1.93 -11.75
C THR A 39 -3.34 2.72 -12.77
N SER A 40 -2.16 3.19 -12.39
CA SER A 40 -1.18 3.64 -13.39
C SER A 40 -0.78 2.51 -14.33
N GLU A 41 -0.36 2.86 -15.54
CA GLU A 41 0.00 1.88 -16.57
C GLU A 41 1.07 0.91 -16.05
N LEU A 42 0.71 -0.37 -15.98
CA LEU A 42 1.52 -1.48 -15.47
C LEU A 42 2.08 -1.26 -14.05
N GLY A 43 1.49 -0.34 -13.28
CA GLY A 43 1.97 0.01 -11.94
C GLY A 43 3.20 0.92 -11.93
N SER A 44 3.53 1.55 -13.06
CA SER A 44 4.85 2.17 -13.29
C SER A 44 4.99 3.59 -12.76
N PHE A 45 3.88 4.30 -12.53
CA PHE A 45 3.90 5.73 -12.18
C PHE A 45 3.22 6.04 -10.84
N PRO A 46 3.68 7.10 -10.14
CA PRO A 46 3.13 7.56 -8.86
C PRO A 46 1.85 8.41 -9.00
N TYR A 47 1.16 8.31 -10.14
CA TYR A 47 -0.13 8.94 -10.43
C TYR A 47 -0.99 8.00 -11.28
N THR A 48 -2.31 8.13 -11.24
CA THR A 48 -3.24 7.18 -11.89
C THR A 48 -3.97 7.85 -13.06
N GLU A 49 -3.21 8.15 -14.11
CA GLU A 49 -3.71 8.78 -15.35
C GLU A 49 -3.21 8.03 -16.60
N PRO A 50 -3.49 6.73 -16.73
CA PRO A 50 -3.00 5.95 -17.85
C PRO A 50 -3.60 6.38 -19.19
N THR A 51 -2.78 6.38 -20.24
CA THR A 51 -3.23 6.62 -21.61
C THR A 51 -4.38 5.69 -21.98
N GLY A 52 -5.42 6.22 -22.62
CA GLY A 52 -6.57 5.43 -23.12
C GLY A 52 -7.63 5.08 -22.07
N PHE A 53 -7.50 5.52 -20.82
CA PHE A 53 -8.54 5.40 -19.80
C PHE A 53 -8.80 6.75 -19.11
N PRO A 54 -9.97 6.94 -18.48
CA PRO A 54 -10.20 8.09 -17.62
C PRO A 54 -9.21 8.12 -16.44
N PRO A 55 -8.69 9.30 -16.05
CA PRO A 55 -7.85 9.42 -14.87
C PRO A 55 -8.66 9.17 -13.60
N ALA A 56 -8.04 8.55 -12.60
CA ALA A 56 -8.59 8.61 -11.24
C ALA A 56 -8.33 10.00 -10.66
N ARG A 57 -9.31 10.57 -9.97
CA ARG A 57 -9.20 11.89 -9.34
C ARG A 57 -9.25 11.77 -7.82
N ASN A 58 -8.59 12.71 -7.14
CA ASN A 58 -8.56 12.76 -5.69
C ASN A 58 -9.93 13.25 -5.15
N PRO A 59 -10.60 12.50 -4.26
CA PRO A 59 -11.89 12.92 -3.69
C PRO A 59 -11.83 14.22 -2.87
N TRP A 60 -10.65 14.61 -2.37
CA TRP A 60 -10.45 15.87 -1.67
C TRP A 60 -10.36 17.08 -2.61
N ASN A 61 -9.89 16.88 -3.84
CA ASN A 61 -9.86 17.89 -4.89
C ASN A 61 -9.72 17.21 -6.27
N LEU A 62 -10.76 17.34 -7.11
CA LEU A 62 -10.82 16.63 -8.39
C LEU A 62 -9.79 17.10 -9.43
N GLU A 63 -9.13 18.25 -9.21
CA GLU A 63 -8.02 18.71 -10.04
C GLU A 63 -6.68 18.04 -9.70
N TYR A 64 -6.64 17.23 -8.63
CA TYR A 64 -5.42 16.60 -8.12
C TYR A 64 -5.42 15.09 -8.35
N THR A 65 -4.22 14.53 -8.45
CA THR A 65 -4.02 13.08 -8.49
C THR A 65 -4.36 12.45 -7.13
N PRO A 66 -4.99 11.26 -7.12
CA PRO A 66 -5.12 10.44 -5.91
C PRO A 66 -3.81 9.69 -5.59
N GLY A 67 -2.73 9.95 -6.33
CA GLY A 67 -1.47 9.20 -6.28
C GLY A 67 -1.49 7.98 -7.21
N GLY A 68 -0.42 7.17 -7.13
CA GLY A 68 -0.31 5.93 -7.89
C GLY A 68 0.72 4.96 -7.28
N SER A 69 0.74 3.72 -7.73
CA SER A 69 -0.12 3.19 -8.79
C SER A 69 -1.54 2.81 -8.37
N SER A 70 -1.80 2.55 -7.08
CA SER A 70 -3.14 2.15 -6.59
C SER A 70 -4.11 3.32 -6.37
N GLY A 71 -4.03 4.37 -7.19
CA GLY A 71 -4.80 5.61 -7.00
C GLY A 71 -6.31 5.42 -7.11
N GLY A 72 -6.79 4.56 -8.01
CA GLY A 72 -8.21 4.25 -8.11
C GLY A 72 -8.75 3.54 -6.86
N ALA A 73 -7.94 2.69 -6.23
CA ALA A 73 -8.30 1.99 -5.00
C ALA A 73 -8.41 2.98 -3.82
N ALA A 74 -7.42 3.86 -3.67
CA ALA A 74 -7.45 4.90 -2.64
C ALA A 74 -8.61 5.88 -2.85
N ALA A 75 -8.82 6.36 -4.08
CA ALA A 75 -9.94 7.25 -4.40
C ALA A 75 -11.29 6.61 -4.10
N ALA A 76 -11.49 5.32 -4.44
CA ALA A 76 -12.74 4.62 -4.18
C ALA A 76 -13.05 4.48 -2.68
N VAL A 77 -12.05 4.17 -1.86
CA VAL A 77 -12.21 4.06 -0.39
C VAL A 77 -12.47 5.43 0.23
N ALA A 78 -11.74 6.46 -0.19
CA ALA A 78 -11.89 7.83 0.33
C ALA A 78 -13.24 8.45 -0.06
N ALA A 79 -13.73 8.19 -1.28
CA ALA A 79 -15.04 8.64 -1.75
C ALA A 79 -16.22 7.80 -1.21
N GLY A 80 -15.96 6.76 -0.40
CA GLY A 80 -17.01 5.91 0.15
C GLY A 80 -17.67 4.96 -0.86
N LEU A 81 -17.05 4.74 -2.03
CA LEU A 81 -17.53 3.79 -3.05
C LEU A 81 -17.31 2.34 -2.62
N CYS A 82 -16.32 2.09 -1.77
CA CYS A 82 -16.12 0.82 -1.09
C CYS A 82 -15.65 1.02 0.36
N ALA A 83 -15.78 -0.03 1.17
CA ALA A 83 -15.35 0.00 2.57
C ALA A 83 -13.81 -0.09 2.70
N ILE A 84 -13.21 -0.99 1.91
CA ILE A 84 -11.79 -1.29 1.86
C ILE A 84 -11.41 -1.66 0.43
N ALA A 85 -10.12 -1.58 0.11
CA ALA A 85 -9.60 -2.00 -1.18
C ALA A 85 -8.26 -2.72 -1.04
N GLN A 86 -7.93 -3.53 -2.05
CA GLN A 86 -6.61 -4.07 -2.24
C GLN A 86 -5.81 -3.16 -3.18
N GLY A 87 -4.53 -2.96 -2.87
CA GLY A 87 -3.55 -2.31 -3.75
C GLY A 87 -2.26 -3.11 -3.83
N SER A 88 -1.35 -2.68 -4.70
CA SER A 88 0.02 -3.22 -4.80
C SER A 88 1.06 -2.12 -4.59
N ASP A 89 2.22 -2.47 -4.06
CA ASP A 89 3.29 -1.52 -3.69
C ASP A 89 4.66 -2.14 -3.89
N GLY A 90 5.38 -1.64 -4.90
CA GLY A 90 6.83 -1.86 -5.08
C GLY A 90 7.67 -0.63 -4.72
N GLY A 91 7.22 0.57 -5.11
CA GLY A 91 7.93 1.83 -4.86
C GLY A 91 7.18 2.84 -3.99
N GLY A 92 6.06 2.45 -3.37
CA GLY A 92 5.14 3.36 -2.67
C GLY A 92 3.69 3.27 -3.15
N SER A 93 3.36 2.35 -4.04
CA SER A 93 2.06 2.35 -4.74
C SER A 93 0.82 2.02 -3.91
N ILE A 94 0.95 1.65 -2.62
CA ILE A 94 -0.15 1.63 -1.64
C ILE A 94 -0.07 2.87 -0.75
N ARG A 95 1.13 3.14 -0.21
CA ARG A 95 1.36 4.20 0.78
C ARG A 95 1.19 5.61 0.21
N GLY A 96 1.67 5.85 -1.01
CA GLY A 96 1.56 7.11 -1.74
C GLY A 96 0.09 7.49 -1.97
N PRO A 97 -0.71 6.65 -2.64
CA PRO A 97 -2.14 6.91 -2.81
C PRO A 97 -2.91 7.08 -1.49
N ALA A 98 -2.59 6.27 -0.48
CA ALA A 98 -3.20 6.40 0.83
C ALA A 98 -2.89 7.76 1.48
N ALA A 99 -1.64 8.23 1.39
CA ALA A 99 -1.25 9.56 1.86
C ALA A 99 -1.98 10.68 1.10
N CYS A 100 -2.05 10.59 -0.23
CA CYS A 100 -2.77 11.57 -1.07
C CYS A 100 -4.27 11.63 -0.77
N CYS A 101 -4.89 10.49 -0.41
CA CYS A 101 -6.33 10.39 -0.19
C CYS A 101 -6.75 10.39 1.29
N GLY A 102 -5.82 10.60 2.23
CA GLY A 102 -6.12 10.63 3.67
C GLY A 102 -6.59 9.28 4.24
N LEU A 103 -5.91 8.20 3.87
CA LEU A 103 -6.25 6.82 4.23
C LEU A 103 -5.11 6.08 4.93
N VAL A 104 -5.43 4.91 5.47
CA VAL A 104 -4.44 3.93 5.95
C VAL A 104 -4.10 2.98 4.80
N GLY A 105 -2.82 2.89 4.44
CA GLY A 105 -2.31 1.93 3.46
C GLY A 105 -1.12 1.16 4.03
N ILE A 106 -1.19 -0.17 4.02
CA ILE A 106 -0.11 -1.03 4.55
C ILE A 106 0.58 -1.74 3.40
N LYS A 107 1.89 -1.49 3.24
CA LYS A 107 2.76 -2.38 2.46
C LYS A 107 3.34 -3.44 3.40
N PRO A 108 2.91 -4.70 3.33
CA PRO A 108 3.46 -5.72 4.20
C PRO A 108 4.91 -6.09 3.86
N ALA A 109 5.50 -6.94 4.70
CA ALA A 109 6.80 -7.53 4.46
C ALA A 109 6.76 -8.49 3.25
N ARG A 110 7.90 -8.64 2.57
CA ARG A 110 8.07 -9.65 1.51
C ARG A 110 7.73 -11.04 2.05
N GLY A 111 6.99 -11.83 1.26
CA GLY A 111 6.55 -13.17 1.65
C GLY A 111 5.33 -13.22 2.58
N ARG A 112 4.74 -12.07 2.94
CA ARG A 112 3.50 -12.03 3.73
C ARG A 112 2.26 -12.40 2.92
N VAL A 113 2.19 -11.94 1.67
CA VAL A 113 1.06 -12.16 0.76
C VAL A 113 1.56 -12.84 -0.49
N THR A 114 0.94 -13.96 -0.86
CA THR A 114 1.25 -14.72 -2.08
C THR A 114 1.02 -13.88 -3.35
N HIS A 115 1.82 -14.16 -4.38
CA HIS A 115 1.58 -13.71 -5.76
C HIS A 115 1.22 -14.87 -6.69
N ALA A 116 0.99 -16.06 -6.14
CA ALA A 116 0.49 -17.18 -6.93
C ALA A 116 -0.83 -16.80 -7.63
N PRO A 117 -1.10 -17.30 -8.83
CA PRO A 117 -0.23 -18.15 -9.64
C PRO A 117 0.75 -17.35 -10.52
N VAL A 118 0.72 -16.02 -10.47
CA VAL A 118 1.50 -15.13 -11.36
C VAL A 118 3.01 -15.18 -11.07
N GLY A 119 3.37 -15.44 -9.81
CA GLY A 119 4.76 -15.55 -9.38
C GLY A 119 5.38 -14.22 -8.96
N ASP A 120 6.70 -14.22 -8.79
CA ASP A 120 7.43 -13.09 -8.22
C ASP A 120 7.33 -11.81 -9.05
N ARG A 121 7.32 -10.66 -8.36
CA ARG A 121 7.35 -9.33 -8.98
C ARG A 121 8.44 -8.47 -8.36
N LEU A 122 9.32 -7.94 -9.21
CA LEU A 122 10.44 -7.08 -8.81
C LEU A 122 11.31 -7.69 -7.70
N SER A 123 11.70 -8.96 -7.82
CA SER A 123 12.55 -9.65 -6.83
C SER A 123 11.97 -9.62 -5.40
N GLY A 124 10.65 -9.75 -5.31
CA GLY A 124 9.86 -9.69 -4.08
C GLY A 124 9.73 -8.31 -3.43
N ILE A 125 10.12 -7.24 -4.12
CA ILE A 125 9.91 -5.86 -3.64
C ILE A 125 8.43 -5.49 -3.72
N ALA A 126 7.76 -5.87 -4.82
CA ALA A 126 6.34 -5.61 -4.99
C ALA A 126 5.52 -6.58 -4.14
N THR A 127 4.53 -6.06 -3.43
CA THR A 127 3.60 -6.87 -2.63
C THR A 127 2.19 -6.30 -2.71
N ASN A 128 1.20 -7.14 -2.42
CA ASN A 128 -0.19 -6.73 -2.27
C ASN A 128 -0.44 -6.32 -0.81
N GLY A 129 -1.28 -5.31 -0.61
CA GLY A 129 -1.66 -4.89 0.73
C GLY A 129 -2.97 -4.10 0.77
N PRO A 130 -3.49 -3.87 1.98
CA PRO A 130 -4.78 -3.23 2.19
C PRO A 130 -4.71 -1.70 2.10
N ILE A 131 -5.82 -1.11 1.67
CA ILE A 131 -6.13 0.33 1.78
C ILE A 131 -7.49 0.45 2.46
N ALA A 132 -7.57 1.21 3.56
CA ALA A 132 -8.78 1.37 4.36
C ALA A 132 -8.85 2.75 5.05
N ARG A 133 -10.00 3.08 5.64
CA ARG A 133 -10.17 4.32 6.43
C ARG A 133 -9.64 4.22 7.86
N THR A 134 -9.50 3.00 8.39
CA THR A 134 -9.03 2.77 9.76
C THR A 134 -7.88 1.76 9.80
N VAL A 135 -7.06 1.85 10.85
CA VAL A 135 -5.98 0.88 11.10
C VAL A 135 -6.54 -0.53 11.32
N ALA A 136 -7.66 -0.65 12.03
CA ALA A 136 -8.30 -1.94 12.30
C ALA A 136 -8.80 -2.61 11.01
N ASP A 137 -9.43 -1.85 10.11
CA ASP A 137 -9.91 -2.41 8.83
C ASP A 137 -8.75 -2.83 7.93
N ALA A 138 -7.67 -2.04 7.87
CA ALA A 138 -6.47 -2.41 7.13
C ALA A 138 -5.83 -3.68 7.72
N ALA A 139 -5.74 -3.78 9.05
CA ALA A 139 -5.21 -4.95 9.73
C ALA A 139 -6.08 -6.21 9.48
N ALA A 140 -7.40 -6.09 9.57
CA ALA A 140 -8.33 -7.19 9.29
C ALA A 140 -8.22 -7.69 7.84
N LEU A 141 -8.12 -6.78 6.87
CA LEU A 141 -7.91 -7.17 5.48
C LEU A 141 -6.53 -7.81 5.28
N LEU A 142 -5.49 -7.33 5.99
CA LEU A 142 -4.17 -7.95 5.93
C LEU A 142 -4.20 -9.38 6.46
N ASP A 143 -4.94 -9.67 7.52
CA ASP A 143 -5.12 -11.05 8.02
C ASP A 143 -5.70 -11.96 6.94
N VAL A 144 -6.74 -11.49 6.22
CA VAL A 144 -7.35 -12.22 5.11
C VAL A 144 -6.38 -12.44 3.94
N MET A 145 -5.60 -11.42 3.59
CA MET A 145 -4.66 -11.47 2.47
C MET A 145 -3.40 -12.30 2.77
N SER A 146 -3.07 -12.48 4.05
CA SER A 146 -1.82 -13.11 4.48
C SER A 146 -1.81 -14.60 4.21
N GLY A 147 -0.61 -15.11 3.92
CA GLY A 147 -0.31 -16.53 3.77
C GLY A 147 0.33 -16.85 2.42
N TYR A 148 1.16 -17.90 2.43
CA TYR A 148 1.87 -18.37 1.26
C TYR A 148 1.07 -19.47 0.53
N VAL A 149 1.51 -19.78 -0.68
CA VAL A 149 1.10 -20.95 -1.47
C VAL A 149 2.36 -21.74 -1.83
N THR A 150 2.29 -23.07 -1.85
CA THR A 150 3.41 -23.92 -2.26
C THR A 150 3.93 -23.49 -3.63
N GLY A 151 5.22 -23.15 -3.71
CA GLY A 151 5.84 -22.59 -4.91
C GLY A 151 6.19 -21.10 -4.79
N ASP A 152 5.65 -20.39 -3.80
CA ASP A 152 6.08 -19.02 -3.51
C ASP A 152 7.58 -18.98 -3.16
N PRO A 153 8.36 -18.05 -3.73
CA PRO A 153 9.81 -17.97 -3.50
C PRO A 153 10.16 -17.39 -2.12
N TYR A 154 9.20 -16.74 -1.45
CA TYR A 154 9.34 -16.13 -0.13
C TYR A 154 8.08 -16.42 0.68
N TRP A 155 8.25 -16.80 1.94
CA TRP A 155 7.13 -16.99 2.86
C TRP A 155 7.49 -16.48 4.25
N LEU A 156 6.47 -16.12 5.01
CA LEU A 156 6.54 -15.83 6.44
C LEU A 156 5.56 -16.74 7.16
N SER A 157 5.87 -17.09 8.40
CA SER A 157 4.90 -17.74 9.28
C SER A 157 3.66 -16.88 9.45
N ASP A 158 2.51 -17.52 9.66
CA ASP A 158 1.26 -16.83 9.96
C ASP A 158 1.42 -15.92 11.19
N PRO A 159 0.78 -14.74 11.20
CA PRO A 159 0.94 -13.78 12.27
C PRO A 159 0.29 -14.31 13.55
N GLU A 160 1.07 -14.39 14.63
CA GLU A 160 0.61 -14.78 15.96
C GLU A 160 1.02 -13.71 16.99
N PRO A 161 0.08 -12.90 17.51
CA PRO A 161 -1.35 -12.87 17.15
C PRO A 161 -1.59 -12.27 15.75
N SER A 162 -2.81 -12.45 15.23
CA SER A 162 -3.27 -11.79 14.00
C SER A 162 -3.11 -10.26 14.04
N PHE A 163 -2.99 -9.62 12.89
CA PHE A 163 -2.83 -8.17 12.78
C PHE A 163 -4.00 -7.40 13.39
N LEU A 164 -5.24 -7.86 13.19
CA LEU A 164 -6.43 -7.23 13.79
C LEU A 164 -6.40 -7.29 15.31
N VAL A 165 -6.00 -8.44 15.88
CA VAL A 165 -5.85 -8.58 17.34
C VAL A 165 -4.77 -7.63 17.83
N ALA A 166 -3.57 -7.68 17.22
CA ALA A 166 -2.46 -6.79 17.56
C ALA A 166 -2.83 -5.29 17.48
N SER A 167 -3.68 -4.90 16.51
CA SER A 167 -4.12 -3.51 16.33
C SER A 167 -4.98 -2.98 17.49
N LYS A 168 -5.55 -3.87 18.31
CA LYS A 168 -6.40 -3.53 19.46
C LYS A 168 -5.66 -3.65 20.78
N GLU A 169 -4.48 -4.25 20.78
CA GLU A 169 -3.70 -4.44 21.99
C GLU A 169 -3.07 -3.12 22.44
N ARG A 170 -3.15 -2.86 23.74
CA ARG A 170 -2.48 -1.72 24.33
C ARG A 170 -0.99 -2.03 24.44
N ILE A 171 -0.19 -1.31 23.66
CA ILE A 171 1.26 -1.41 23.72
C ILE A 171 1.84 -0.57 24.87
N GLY A 172 2.99 -1.01 25.38
CA GLY A 172 3.78 -0.23 26.32
C GLY A 172 4.50 0.94 25.65
N ARG A 173 5.47 1.52 26.37
CA ARG A 173 6.33 2.58 25.84
C ARG A 173 7.21 2.06 24.71
N LEU A 174 7.13 2.69 23.54
CA LEU A 174 8.00 2.42 22.40
C LEU A 174 9.17 3.41 22.32
N ARG A 175 10.19 3.03 21.55
CA ARG A 175 11.25 3.91 21.04
C ARG A 175 11.02 4.10 19.55
N ILE A 176 10.80 5.33 19.11
CA ILE A 176 10.39 5.67 17.75
C ILE A 176 11.41 6.63 17.16
N ALA A 177 12.01 6.25 16.04
CA ALA A 177 12.83 7.15 15.24
C ALA A 177 11.94 7.92 14.26
N TYR A 178 12.19 9.22 14.07
CA TYR A 178 11.57 10.01 13.01
C TYR A 178 12.62 10.75 12.19
N GLY A 179 12.25 11.13 10.97
CA GLY A 179 13.09 11.99 10.13
C GLY A 179 12.24 12.76 9.13
N THR A 180 12.64 14.00 8.86
CA THR A 180 12.06 14.88 7.82
C THR A 180 12.96 14.99 6.59
N ALA A 181 14.13 14.35 6.65
CA ALA A 181 15.08 14.21 5.56
C ALA A 181 15.70 12.82 5.56
N ILE A 182 16.05 12.33 4.37
CA ILE A 182 16.73 11.05 4.16
C ILE A 182 17.96 11.34 3.30
N PRO A 183 19.20 11.26 3.82
CA PRO A 183 20.40 11.41 3.02
C PRO A 183 20.63 10.20 2.09
N PRO A 184 21.09 10.38 0.84
CA PRO A 184 21.23 11.62 0.09
C PRO A 184 19.96 11.98 -0.70
N ILE A 185 18.85 11.29 -0.46
CA ILE A 185 17.58 11.39 -1.21
C ILE A 185 17.01 12.81 -1.17
N GLY A 186 17.01 13.44 0.00
CA GLY A 186 16.61 14.84 0.16
C GLY A 186 15.74 15.10 1.38
N THR A 187 15.21 16.32 1.42
CA THR A 187 14.38 16.84 2.49
C THR A 187 12.93 16.91 2.03
N ALA A 188 11.99 16.53 2.91
CA ALA A 188 10.57 16.60 2.62
C ALA A 188 10.08 18.05 2.47
N ASP A 189 8.99 18.25 1.73
CA ASP A 189 8.28 19.55 1.67
C ASP A 189 7.82 20.00 3.07
N GLY A 190 7.78 21.31 3.31
CA GLY A 190 7.43 21.88 4.62
C GLY A 190 6.09 21.39 5.18
N ASN A 191 5.09 21.15 4.33
CA ASN A 191 3.80 20.61 4.76
C ASN A 191 3.94 19.16 5.29
N CYS A 192 4.76 18.35 4.63
CA CYS A 192 5.04 16.98 5.07
C CYS A 192 5.83 16.98 6.38
N GLN A 193 6.80 17.88 6.53
CA GLN A 193 7.55 18.03 7.79
C GLN A 193 6.62 18.39 8.94
N GLN A 194 5.69 19.32 8.72
CA GLN A 194 4.72 19.72 9.73
C GLN A 194 3.87 18.54 10.20
N GLY A 195 3.38 17.70 9.28
CA GLY A 195 2.61 16.50 9.63
C GLY A 195 3.41 15.49 10.47
N VAL A 196 4.69 15.29 10.13
CA VAL A 196 5.61 14.46 10.93
C VAL A 196 5.80 15.04 12.33
N LEU A 197 6.09 16.33 12.46
CA LEU A 197 6.34 16.97 13.75
C LEU A 197 5.11 17.01 14.65
N GLN A 198 3.91 17.18 14.08
CA GLN A 198 2.66 17.03 14.83
C GLN A 198 2.47 15.59 15.34
N THR A 199 2.82 14.59 14.53
CA THR A 199 2.77 13.18 14.93
C THR A 199 3.78 12.88 16.04
N VAL A 200 5.00 13.42 15.95
CA VAL A 200 6.04 13.30 16.99
C VAL A 200 5.52 13.81 18.33
N LYS A 201 4.95 15.02 18.35
CA LYS A 201 4.38 15.61 19.56
C LYS A 201 3.29 14.72 20.17
N LEU A 202 2.38 14.20 19.35
CA LEU A 202 1.34 13.27 19.81
C LEU A 202 1.93 11.99 20.41
N LEU A 203 2.96 11.42 19.80
CA LEU A 203 3.61 10.21 20.29
C LEU A 203 4.32 10.45 21.64
N GLU A 204 4.93 11.62 21.84
CA GLU A 204 5.51 12.03 23.12
C GLU A 204 4.45 12.19 24.21
N GLU A 205 3.32 12.84 23.88
CA GLU A 205 2.16 12.98 24.78
C GLU A 205 1.56 11.62 25.18
N LEU A 206 1.60 10.64 24.29
CA LEU A 206 1.23 9.24 24.56
C LEU A 206 2.28 8.47 25.38
N GLY A 207 3.39 9.10 25.75
CA GLY A 207 4.44 8.56 26.63
C GLY A 207 5.52 7.74 25.92
N HIS A 208 5.65 7.86 24.60
CA HIS A 208 6.72 7.20 23.84
C HIS A 208 8.05 7.98 23.93
N THR A 209 9.17 7.30 23.68
CA THR A 209 10.45 7.96 23.44
C THR A 209 10.59 8.19 21.95
N VAL A 210 10.72 9.44 21.53
CA VAL A 210 10.85 9.81 20.12
C VAL A 210 12.21 10.48 19.91
N GLU A 211 12.93 10.08 18.87
CA GLU A 211 14.29 10.57 18.57
C GLU A 211 14.41 10.88 17.08
N GLU A 212 15.02 12.01 16.73
CA GLU A 212 15.33 12.32 15.33
C GLU A 212 16.47 11.45 14.85
N LYS A 213 16.17 10.54 13.93
CA LYS A 213 17.14 9.62 13.33
C LYS A 213 16.61 9.08 12.02
N SER A 214 17.40 9.21 10.96
CA SER A 214 17.12 8.60 9.66
C SER A 214 18.28 7.70 9.22
N PRO A 215 18.00 6.64 8.43
CA PRO A 215 19.06 5.90 7.78
C PRO A 215 19.80 6.80 6.78
N ASP A 216 21.13 6.68 6.74
CA ASP A 216 21.96 7.30 5.71
C ASP A 216 22.19 6.28 4.59
N PHE A 217 21.70 6.62 3.40
CA PHE A 217 21.84 5.79 2.21
C PHE A 217 22.97 6.24 1.27
N SER A 218 23.86 7.14 1.72
CA SER A 218 24.93 7.68 0.86
C SER A 218 25.81 6.57 0.29
N GLY A 219 26.20 5.61 1.14
CA GLY A 219 26.98 4.44 0.71
C GLY A 219 26.26 3.48 -0.26
N LEU A 220 24.92 3.58 -0.43
CA LEU A 220 24.20 2.84 -1.47
C LEU A 220 24.20 3.57 -2.82
N VAL A 221 24.32 4.89 -2.81
CA VAL A 221 24.22 5.74 -4.01
C VAL A 221 25.61 6.04 -4.58
N GLU A 222 26.63 6.17 -3.73
CA GLU A 222 28.03 6.44 -4.11
C GLU A 222 28.54 5.61 -5.31
N PRO A 223 28.27 4.30 -5.43
CA PRO A 223 28.74 3.51 -6.59
C PRO A 223 28.12 3.88 -7.94
N PHE A 224 27.07 4.71 -7.94
CA PHE A 224 26.30 5.11 -9.14
C PHE A 224 26.48 6.59 -9.51
N GLN A 225 27.32 7.33 -8.78
CA GLN A 225 27.73 8.71 -9.08
C GLN A 225 29.07 8.73 -9.82
#